data_AF-K2GRV5-F1
#
_entry.id   AF-K2GRV5-F1
#
_cell.length_a   1.000
_cell.length_b   1.000
_cell.length_c   1.000
_cell.angle_alpha   90.00
_cell.angle_beta   90.00
_cell.angle_gamma   90.00
#
_symmetry.space_group_name_H-M   'P 1'
#
loop_
_entity.id
_entity.type
_entity.pdbx_description
1 polymer ?
#
loop_
_entity_poly.entity_id
_entity_poly.type
_entity_poly.pdbx_seq_one_letter_code
_entity_poly.pdbx_strand_id
1 'polypeptide(L)'
;MEKQTNDLGKIINTLNQKIEDLSYLIQIQYIEFSKELRKRDEKINSLEKEIQSIKQLKCIEEGIKEDNDYAPIIANKLHINKMVVKEKETKWKEIFEEFVLKEYVSTVLIPNKNGVLISSKKWNKEKKPIMINNLSHVVLLITNHQYFEISIQSAPPKLISFGVVSSLTYKEKVPIGQEKESIGFDSNGTLLLANGWKKKIARAWKSNDVIGCGYDAQESKVYFTLNGKKIVQVSTVFSDWYPAIQPSGFTQFTTNFGETPFVKSF
;
A
#
# COMPACT_ATOMS: atom_id res chain seq x y z
N MET A 1 -7.11 90.75 -8.72
CA MET A 1 -6.67 89.67 -9.63
C MET A 1 -5.87 88.59 -8.90
N GLU A 2 -4.92 88.91 -8.02
CA GLU A 2 -4.09 87.90 -7.31
C GLU A 2 -4.84 86.86 -6.46
N LYS A 3 -5.98 87.23 -5.83
CA LYS A 3 -6.74 86.30 -4.99
C LYS A 3 -7.42 85.18 -5.81
N GLN A 4 -7.96 85.53 -6.98
CA GLN A 4 -8.60 84.58 -7.89
C GLN A 4 -7.59 83.61 -8.54
N THR A 5 -6.38 84.08 -8.85
CA THR A 5 -5.30 83.22 -9.36
C THR A 5 -4.78 82.24 -8.30
N ASN A 6 -4.78 82.62 -7.01
CA ASN A 6 -4.39 81.73 -5.92
C ASN A 6 -5.44 80.63 -5.67
N ASP A 7 -6.73 80.96 -5.72
CA ASP A 7 -7.82 79.99 -5.53
C ASP A 7 -7.86 78.96 -6.68
N LEU A 8 -7.59 79.38 -7.92
CA LEU A 8 -7.49 78.47 -9.07
C LEU A 8 -6.31 77.50 -8.95
N GLY A 9 -5.16 77.98 -8.49
CA GLY A 9 -3.97 77.13 -8.25
C GLY A 9 -4.22 76.04 -7.20
N LYS A 10 -4.94 76.36 -6.13
CA LYS A 10 -5.34 75.37 -5.11
C LYS A 10 -6.28 74.31 -5.66
N ILE A 11 -7.23 74.70 -6.51
CA ILE A 11 -8.17 73.76 -7.16
C ILE A 11 -7.41 72.81 -8.08
N ILE A 12 -6.50 73.32 -8.91
CA ILE A 12 -5.68 72.50 -9.82
C ILE A 12 -4.82 71.51 -9.03
N ASN A 13 -4.14 71.95 -7.98
CA ASN A 13 -3.34 71.06 -7.14
C ASN A 13 -4.20 69.96 -6.48
N THR A 14 -5.40 70.31 -6.02
CA THR A 14 -6.34 69.33 -5.43
C THR A 14 -6.81 68.30 -6.47
N LEU A 15 -7.07 68.72 -7.71
CA LEU A 15 -7.46 67.82 -8.80
C LEU A 15 -6.31 66.90 -9.20
N ASN A 16 -5.09 67.43 -9.31
CA ASN A 16 -3.90 66.63 -9.61
C ASN A 16 -3.66 65.56 -8.55
N GLN A 17 -3.76 65.92 -7.26
CA GLN A 17 -3.64 64.93 -6.17
C GLN A 17 -4.70 63.83 -6.29
N LYS A 18 -5.97 64.19 -6.58
CA LYS A 18 -7.04 63.20 -6.78
C LYS A 18 -6.78 62.28 -7.99
N ILE A 19 -6.19 62.81 -9.06
CA ILE A 19 -5.82 62.03 -10.25
C ILE A 19 -4.69 61.04 -9.90
N GLU A 20 -3.69 61.47 -9.12
CA GLU A 20 -2.62 60.59 -8.65
C GLU A 20 -3.15 59.48 -7.74
N ASP A 21 -4.02 59.83 -6.78
CA ASP A 21 -4.65 58.86 -5.88
C ASP A 21 -5.50 57.83 -6.64
N LEU A 22 -6.29 58.28 -7.63
CA LEU A 22 -7.06 57.39 -8.51
C LEU A 22 -6.16 56.50 -9.36
N SER A 23 -5.07 57.05 -9.90
CA SER A 23 -4.10 56.28 -10.70
C SER A 23 -3.46 55.18 -9.85
N TYR A 24 -3.10 55.49 -8.60
CA TYR A 24 -2.56 54.52 -7.65
C TYR A 24 -3.58 53.42 -7.31
N LEU A 25 -4.84 53.78 -7.06
CA LEU A 25 -5.90 52.79 -6.80
C LEU A 25 -6.12 51.85 -7.99
N ILE A 26 -6.13 52.38 -9.22
CA ILE A 26 -6.25 51.58 -10.44
C ILE A 26 -5.08 50.60 -10.57
N GLN A 27 -3.85 51.04 -10.27
CA GLN A 27 -2.67 50.17 -10.29
C GLN A 27 -2.76 49.03 -9.27
N ILE A 28 -3.21 49.31 -8.05
CA ILE A 28 -3.43 48.28 -7.02
C ILE A 28 -4.47 47.25 -7.51
N GLN A 29 -5.62 47.73 -7.99
CA GLN A 29 -6.68 46.85 -8.49
C GLN A 29 -6.21 45.97 -9.65
N TYR A 30 -5.40 46.54 -10.56
CA TYR A 30 -4.81 45.79 -11.67
C TYR A 30 -3.85 44.68 -11.18
N ILE A 31 -3.03 44.96 -10.17
CA ILE A 31 -2.10 43.97 -9.58
C ILE A 31 -2.89 42.85 -8.89
N GLU A 32 -3.92 43.19 -8.12
CA GLU A 32 -4.78 42.21 -7.43
C GLU A 32 -5.50 41.31 -8.44
N PHE A 33 -6.08 41.92 -9.47
CA PHE A 33 -6.75 41.18 -10.55
C PHE A 33 -5.77 40.24 -11.28
N SER A 34 -4.55 40.70 -11.57
CA SER A 34 -3.51 39.88 -12.21
C SER A 34 -3.07 38.68 -11.36
N LYS A 35 -3.02 38.84 -10.03
CA LYS A 35 -2.72 37.74 -9.10
C LYS A 35 -3.83 36.69 -9.11
N GLU A 36 -5.09 37.12 -9.11
CA GLU A 36 -6.23 36.20 -9.18
C GLU A 36 -6.30 35.47 -10.52
N LEU A 37 -5.97 36.13 -11.64
CA LEU A 37 -5.84 35.45 -12.94
C LEU A 37 -4.79 34.35 -12.90
N ARG A 38 -3.59 34.63 -12.35
CA ARG A 38 -2.52 33.63 -12.25
C ARG A 38 -2.94 32.40 -11.43
N LYS A 39 -3.62 32.60 -10.29
CA LYS A 39 -4.15 31.48 -9.49
C LYS A 39 -5.17 30.64 -10.26
N ARG A 40 -6.01 31.28 -11.08
CA ARG A 40 -6.96 30.56 -11.95
C ARG A 40 -6.24 29.77 -13.03
N ASP A 41 -5.21 30.33 -13.66
CA ASP A 41 -4.40 29.62 -14.66
C ASP A 41 -3.68 28.40 -14.06
N GLU A 42 -3.11 28.54 -12.86
CA GLU A 42 -2.51 27.42 -12.13
C GLU A 42 -3.54 26.31 -11.84
N LYS A 43 -4.75 26.69 -11.41
CA LYS A 43 -5.84 25.75 -11.18
C LYS A 43 -6.32 25.08 -12.47
N ILE A 44 -6.45 25.83 -13.57
CA ILE A 44 -6.82 25.30 -14.89
C ILE A 44 -5.76 24.29 -15.34
N ASN A 45 -4.48 24.63 -15.27
CA ASN A 45 -3.39 23.72 -15.62
C ASN A 45 -3.39 22.44 -14.77
N SER A 46 -3.71 22.56 -13.47
CA SER A 46 -3.85 21.40 -12.57
C SER A 46 -5.02 20.50 -13.00
N LEU A 47 -6.18 21.09 -13.28
CA LEU A 47 -7.37 20.36 -13.73
C LEU A 47 -7.17 19.74 -15.11
N GLU A 48 -6.47 20.41 -16.03
CA GLU A 48 -6.14 19.85 -17.35
C GLU A 48 -5.24 18.62 -17.24
N LYS A 49 -4.27 18.62 -16.32
CA LYS A 49 -3.45 17.43 -16.01
C LYS A 49 -4.28 16.29 -15.44
N GLU A 50 -5.22 16.60 -14.54
CA GLU A 50 -6.15 15.62 -13.97
C GLU A 50 -7.07 15.04 -15.05
N ILE A 51 -7.67 15.88 -15.90
CA ILE A 51 -8.49 15.49 -17.04
C ILE A 51 -7.68 14.61 -18.00
N GLN A 52 -6.42 14.93 -18.27
CA GLN A 52 -5.57 14.12 -19.14
C GLN A 52 -5.28 12.74 -18.52
N SER A 53 -5.06 12.68 -17.21
CA SER A 53 -4.89 11.42 -16.47
C SER A 53 -6.17 10.58 -16.53
N ILE A 54 -7.34 11.21 -16.32
CA ILE A 54 -8.66 10.58 -16.44
C ILE A 54 -8.92 10.13 -17.89
N LYS A 55 -8.56 10.90 -18.91
CA LYS A 55 -8.70 10.51 -20.32
C LYS A 55 -7.83 9.32 -20.69
N GLN A 56 -6.61 9.22 -20.14
CA GLN A 56 -5.77 8.03 -20.31
C GLN A 56 -6.40 6.80 -19.63
N LEU A 57 -6.98 6.98 -18.43
CA LEU A 57 -7.75 5.95 -17.74
C LEU A 57 -9.02 5.55 -18.54
N LYS A 58 -9.71 6.52 -19.13
CA LYS A 58 -10.94 6.30 -19.89
C LYS A 58 -10.69 5.73 -21.28
N CYS A 59 -9.55 6.01 -21.92
CA CYS A 59 -9.09 5.30 -23.11
C CYS A 59 -8.86 3.80 -22.87
N ILE A 60 -8.64 3.39 -21.61
CA ILE A 60 -8.57 1.98 -21.21
C ILE A 60 -9.99 1.39 -21.05
N GLU A 61 -11.02 2.21 -20.86
CA GLU A 61 -12.42 1.77 -20.74
C GLU A 61 -13.18 1.76 -22.07
N GLU A 62 -12.87 2.66 -23.01
CA GLU A 62 -13.64 2.85 -24.26
C GLU A 62 -12.96 2.29 -25.52
N GLY A 63 -11.71 1.84 -25.45
CA GLY A 63 -11.10 0.98 -26.47
C GLY A 63 -11.03 -0.44 -25.92
N ILE A 64 -11.71 -1.41 -26.56
CA ILE A 64 -11.51 -2.83 -26.25
C ILE A 64 -10.09 -3.17 -26.66
N LYS A 65 -9.13 -2.89 -25.77
CA LYS A 65 -7.84 -3.56 -25.79
C LYS A 65 -8.13 -5.05 -25.63
N GLU A 66 -7.54 -5.86 -26.50
CA GLU A 66 -7.59 -7.30 -26.25
C GLU A 66 -7.02 -7.53 -24.85
N ASP A 67 -7.57 -8.48 -24.10
CA ASP A 67 -7.20 -8.74 -22.69
C ASP A 67 -5.66 -8.81 -22.53
N ASN A 68 -4.93 -9.30 -23.55
CA ASN A 68 -3.48 -9.38 -23.59
C ASN A 68 -2.71 -8.05 -23.56
N ASP A 69 -3.30 -6.93 -23.98
CA ASP A 69 -2.62 -5.62 -24.01
C ASP A 69 -2.37 -5.03 -22.61
N TYR A 70 -3.05 -5.56 -21.59
CA TYR A 70 -2.87 -5.14 -20.21
C TYR A 70 -1.54 -5.63 -19.61
N ALA A 71 -1.02 -6.78 -20.04
CA ALA A 71 0.20 -7.37 -19.50
C ALA A 71 1.40 -6.39 -19.50
N PRO A 72 1.77 -5.73 -20.63
CA PRO A 72 2.86 -4.77 -20.63
C PRO A 72 2.56 -3.50 -19.81
N ILE A 73 1.30 -3.07 -19.72
CA ILE A 73 0.89 -1.91 -18.93
C ILE A 73 1.08 -2.19 -17.45
N ILE A 74 0.62 -3.35 -16.99
CA ILE A 74 0.74 -3.80 -15.61
C ILE A 74 2.21 -3.99 -15.25
N ALA A 75 2.99 -4.65 -16.12
CA ALA A 75 4.43 -4.83 -15.92
C ALA A 75 5.15 -3.50 -15.68
N ASN A 76 4.89 -2.51 -16.53
CA ASN A 76 5.50 -1.18 -16.41
C ASN A 76 5.06 -0.47 -15.12
N LYS A 77 3.75 -0.46 -14.83
CA LYS A 77 3.19 0.23 -13.66
C LYS A 77 3.63 -0.37 -12.33
N LEU A 78 3.84 -1.68 -12.27
CA LEU A 78 4.31 -2.39 -11.09
C LEU A 78 5.84 -2.56 -11.05
N HIS A 79 6.57 -1.96 -12.00
CA HIS A 79 8.03 -2.09 -12.12
C HIS A 79 8.52 -3.54 -12.16
N ILE A 80 7.78 -4.42 -12.85
CA ILE A 80 8.10 -5.84 -13.02
C ILE A 80 8.96 -6.03 -14.27
N ASN A 81 10.20 -6.50 -14.09
CA ASN A 81 11.16 -6.75 -15.18
C ASN A 81 11.05 -8.16 -15.80
N LYS A 82 9.91 -8.83 -15.64
CA LYS A 82 9.64 -10.18 -16.15
C LYS A 82 8.34 -10.19 -16.94
N MET A 83 8.14 -11.23 -17.76
CA MET A 83 6.85 -11.46 -18.41
C MET A 83 5.76 -11.57 -17.34
N VAL A 84 4.68 -10.81 -17.50
CA VAL A 84 3.51 -10.90 -16.61
C VAL A 84 2.51 -11.84 -17.25
N VAL A 85 2.09 -12.85 -16.49
CA VAL A 85 1.13 -13.87 -16.90
C VAL A 85 -0.05 -13.82 -15.92
N LYS A 86 -1.26 -14.01 -16.41
CA LYS A 86 -2.44 -14.18 -15.55
C LYS A 86 -2.79 -15.65 -15.40
N GLU A 87 -3.44 -16.00 -14.30
CA GLU A 87 -4.10 -17.30 -14.18
C GLU A 87 -5.31 -17.40 -15.13
N LYS A 88 -5.60 -18.60 -15.65
CA LYS A 88 -6.63 -18.84 -16.70
C LYS A 88 -7.99 -18.23 -16.35
N GLU A 89 -8.38 -18.25 -15.09
CA GLU A 89 -9.70 -17.80 -14.63
C GLU A 89 -9.76 -16.30 -14.31
N THR A 90 -8.62 -15.62 -14.21
CA THR A 90 -8.57 -14.19 -13.90
C THR A 90 -8.73 -13.36 -15.18
N LYS A 91 -9.32 -12.17 -15.11
CA LYS A 91 -9.37 -11.20 -16.23
C LYS A 91 -8.33 -10.11 -16.05
N TRP A 92 -7.67 -9.67 -17.12
CA TRP A 92 -6.62 -8.65 -16.99
C TRP A 92 -7.18 -7.31 -16.53
N LYS A 93 -8.41 -6.95 -16.95
CA LYS A 93 -9.10 -5.76 -16.45
C LYS A 93 -9.24 -5.77 -14.93
N GLU A 94 -9.63 -6.90 -14.34
CA GLU A 94 -9.80 -7.05 -12.89
C GLU A 94 -8.44 -6.90 -12.17
N ILE A 95 -7.39 -7.53 -12.70
CA ILE A 95 -6.00 -7.35 -12.20
C ILE A 95 -5.59 -5.89 -12.27
N PHE A 96 -5.86 -5.21 -13.38
CA PHE A 96 -5.50 -3.82 -13.58
C PHE A 96 -6.21 -2.91 -12.59
N GLU A 97 -7.52 -3.08 -12.40
CA GLU A 97 -8.29 -2.32 -11.41
C GLU A 97 -7.78 -2.55 -9.98
N GLU A 98 -7.43 -3.80 -9.63
CA GLU A 98 -6.99 -4.16 -8.28
C GLU A 98 -5.52 -3.81 -7.96
N PHE A 99 -4.59 -3.95 -8.91
CA PHE A 99 -3.17 -3.67 -8.69
C PHE A 99 -2.71 -2.28 -9.14
N VAL A 100 -3.35 -1.71 -10.16
CA VAL A 100 -2.88 -0.47 -10.81
C VAL A 100 -3.75 0.73 -10.46
N LEU A 101 -5.07 0.57 -10.41
CA LEU A 101 -5.98 1.70 -10.15
C LEU A 101 -6.23 1.96 -8.68
N LYS A 102 -6.33 0.91 -7.86
CA LYS A 102 -6.45 1.11 -6.42
C LYS A 102 -5.16 1.71 -5.90
N GLU A 103 -5.26 2.90 -5.33
CA GLU A 103 -4.19 3.50 -4.54
C GLU A 103 -3.77 2.48 -3.48
N TYR A 104 -2.61 1.87 -3.67
CA TYR A 104 -2.14 0.80 -2.82
C TYR A 104 -1.88 1.37 -1.43
N VAL A 105 -2.86 1.24 -0.53
CA VAL A 105 -2.64 1.53 0.88
C VAL A 105 -1.70 0.45 1.39
N SER A 106 -0.44 0.79 1.63
CA SER A 106 0.54 -0.20 2.10
C SER A 106 0.08 -0.81 3.43
N THR A 107 0.21 -2.13 3.51
CA THR A 107 -0.04 -2.84 4.76
C THR A 107 1.22 -2.71 5.60
N VAL A 108 1.09 -2.11 6.79
CA VAL A 108 2.21 -1.91 7.69
C VAL A 108 2.01 -2.70 8.96
N LEU A 109 3.10 -3.09 9.60
CA LEU A 109 3.06 -3.67 10.93
C LEU A 109 3.08 -2.58 11.99
N ILE A 110 2.06 -2.54 12.84
CA ILE A 110 1.91 -1.58 13.93
C ILE A 110 2.18 -2.32 15.25
N PRO A 111 3.10 -1.84 16.10
CA PRO A 111 3.32 -2.43 17.42
C PRO A 111 2.09 -2.17 18.30
N ASN A 112 1.58 -3.23 18.93
CA ASN A 112 0.62 -3.10 20.02
C ASN A 112 1.32 -2.78 21.35
N LYS A 113 0.54 -2.58 22.43
CA LYS A 113 1.06 -2.26 23.77
C LYS A 113 2.06 -3.28 24.34
N ASN A 114 2.10 -4.50 23.80
CA ASN A 114 2.96 -5.59 24.25
C ASN A 114 4.20 -5.78 23.35
N GLY A 115 4.35 -4.98 22.30
CA GLY A 115 5.42 -5.09 21.31
C GLY A 115 5.17 -6.14 20.23
N VAL A 116 3.96 -6.70 20.14
CA VAL A 116 3.55 -7.55 19.03
C VAL A 116 3.33 -6.64 17.82
N LEU A 117 3.99 -6.96 16.72
CA LEU A 117 3.79 -6.27 15.45
C LEU A 117 2.60 -6.89 14.73
N ILE A 118 1.53 -6.13 14.54
CA ILE A 118 0.28 -6.62 13.94
C ILE A 118 -0.03 -5.79 12.69
N SER A 119 -0.43 -6.45 11.61
CA SER A 119 -0.80 -5.80 10.35
C SER A 119 -1.94 -4.80 10.55
N SER A 120 -1.81 -3.63 9.91
CA SER A 120 -2.86 -2.61 9.84
C SER A 120 -4.09 -3.07 9.06
N LYS A 121 -3.96 -4.13 8.24
CA LYS A 121 -5.05 -4.72 7.48
C LYS A 121 -5.41 -6.12 7.95
N LYS A 122 -6.71 -6.36 7.97
CA LYS A 122 -7.31 -7.67 8.25
C LYS A 122 -7.37 -8.52 6.98
N TRP A 123 -7.12 -9.80 7.15
CA TRP A 123 -7.44 -10.87 6.23
C TRP A 123 -8.84 -11.42 6.49
N ASN A 124 -9.60 -11.68 5.44
CA ASN A 124 -10.99 -12.09 5.48
C ASN A 124 -11.32 -13.01 4.28
N LYS A 125 -12.61 -13.21 3.99
CA LYS A 125 -13.05 -14.06 2.87
C LYS A 125 -13.05 -13.38 1.50
N GLU A 126 -12.66 -12.11 1.42
CA GLU A 126 -12.64 -11.39 0.15
C GLU A 126 -11.50 -11.90 -0.73
N LYS A 127 -11.78 -12.00 -2.03
CA LYS A 127 -10.72 -12.20 -3.01
C LYS A 127 -9.78 -11.00 -3.01
N LYS A 128 -8.48 -11.27 -3.03
CA LYS A 128 -7.44 -10.26 -3.13
C LYS A 128 -6.47 -10.58 -4.26
N PRO A 129 -5.92 -9.53 -4.89
CA PRO A 129 -4.83 -9.68 -5.84
C PRO A 129 -3.56 -10.23 -5.15
N ILE A 130 -2.86 -11.19 -5.76
CA ILE A 130 -1.52 -11.62 -5.33
C ILE A 130 -0.55 -11.72 -6.52
N MET A 131 0.72 -11.39 -6.27
CA MET A 131 1.81 -11.47 -7.25
C MET A 131 2.77 -12.59 -6.88
N ILE A 132 3.09 -13.46 -7.82
CA ILE A 132 3.96 -14.61 -7.59
C ILE A 132 5.15 -14.60 -8.52
N ASN A 133 6.34 -14.72 -7.95
CA ASN A 133 7.58 -14.74 -8.68
C ASN A 133 7.92 -16.16 -9.15
N ASN A 134 7.89 -16.40 -10.46
CA ASN A 134 8.46 -17.60 -11.06
C ASN A 134 9.83 -17.30 -11.67
N LEU A 135 10.56 -18.35 -12.07
CA LEU A 135 11.90 -18.19 -12.66
C LEU A 135 11.88 -17.26 -13.88
N SER A 136 10.94 -17.46 -14.81
CA SER A 136 10.87 -16.72 -16.08
C SER A 136 9.81 -15.62 -16.13
N HIS A 137 8.82 -15.64 -15.23
CA HIS A 137 7.63 -14.78 -15.32
C HIS A 137 7.09 -14.44 -13.93
N VAL A 138 6.18 -13.48 -13.87
CA VAL A 138 5.37 -13.17 -12.68
C VAL A 138 3.93 -13.55 -12.97
N VAL A 139 3.31 -14.29 -12.06
CA VAL A 139 1.89 -14.63 -12.16
C VAL A 139 1.07 -13.67 -11.31
N LEU A 140 0.04 -13.09 -11.93
CA LEU A 140 -0.98 -12.27 -11.27
C LEU A 140 -2.31 -13.03 -11.24
N LEU A 141 -2.94 -13.06 -10.08
CA LEU A 141 -4.22 -13.72 -9.91
C LEU A 141 -5.04 -13.09 -8.79
N ILE A 142 -6.35 -13.31 -8.82
CA ILE A 142 -7.30 -12.85 -7.80
C ILE A 142 -7.88 -14.06 -7.09
N THR A 143 -7.66 -14.13 -5.77
CA THR A 143 -7.89 -15.36 -5.01
C THR A 143 -8.36 -15.09 -3.60
N ASN A 144 -9.04 -16.06 -3.00
CA ASN A 144 -9.36 -16.11 -1.57
C ASN A 144 -8.13 -16.39 -0.70
N HIS A 145 -6.95 -16.48 -1.32
CA HIS A 145 -5.68 -16.64 -0.62
C HIS A 145 -5.09 -15.29 -0.29
N GLN A 146 -4.89 -15.04 0.99
CA GLN A 146 -4.11 -13.91 1.46
C GLN A 146 -2.76 -14.41 1.97
N TYR A 147 -1.71 -13.64 1.76
CA TYR A 147 -0.35 -14.08 2.02
C TYR A 147 0.55 -12.89 2.35
N PHE A 148 1.48 -13.11 3.26
CA PHE A 148 2.59 -12.18 3.54
C PHE A 148 3.84 -13.00 3.82
N GLU A 149 5.00 -12.40 3.55
CA GLU A 149 6.28 -13.01 3.87
C GLU A 149 7.22 -12.02 4.55
N ILE A 150 8.16 -12.58 5.31
CA ILE A 150 9.31 -11.85 5.85
C ILE A 150 10.59 -12.43 5.30
N SER A 151 11.55 -11.55 4.99
CA SER A 151 12.90 -11.93 4.64
C SER A 151 13.81 -11.70 5.84
N ILE A 152 14.44 -12.76 6.33
CA ILE A 152 15.35 -12.73 7.48
C ILE A 152 16.70 -12.17 7.01
N GLN A 153 17.09 -10.99 7.50
CA GLN A 153 18.37 -10.38 7.10
C GLN A 153 19.54 -11.02 7.84
N SER A 154 19.37 -11.29 9.13
CA SER A 154 20.35 -11.97 9.98
C SER A 154 19.69 -13.08 10.80
N ALA A 155 20.43 -14.16 11.07
CA ALA A 155 19.92 -15.27 11.86
C ALA A 155 19.39 -14.75 13.21
N PRO A 156 18.15 -15.08 13.62
CA PRO A 156 17.58 -14.55 14.85
C PRO A 156 18.42 -14.95 16.07
N PRO A 157 18.97 -13.99 16.84
CA PRO A 157 19.73 -14.31 18.06
C PRO A 157 18.82 -14.78 19.21
N LYS A 158 17.52 -14.55 19.08
CA LYS A 158 16.46 -14.88 20.04
C LYS A 158 15.23 -15.37 19.27
N LEU A 159 14.30 -16.00 20.00
CA LEU A 159 13.08 -16.56 19.42
C LEU A 159 12.22 -15.47 18.77
N ILE A 160 11.83 -15.67 17.52
CA ILE A 160 10.79 -14.89 16.84
C ILE A 160 9.66 -15.84 16.55
N SER A 161 8.43 -15.34 16.61
CA SER A 161 7.27 -16.08 16.11
C SER A 161 6.47 -15.21 15.15
N PHE A 162 5.90 -15.87 14.16
CA PHE A 162 5.32 -15.29 12.97
C PHE A 162 4.05 -16.05 12.63
N GLY A 163 2.99 -15.37 12.20
CA GLY A 163 1.75 -16.04 11.81
C GLY A 163 0.57 -15.10 11.83
N VAL A 164 -0.53 -15.56 12.42
CA VAL A 164 -1.80 -14.81 12.44
C VAL A 164 -2.45 -14.79 13.82
N VAL A 165 -3.15 -13.69 14.09
CA VAL A 165 -3.97 -13.46 15.29
C VAL A 165 -5.36 -12.97 14.88
N SER A 166 -6.42 -13.39 15.58
CA SER A 166 -7.79 -12.91 15.30
C SER A 166 -8.04 -11.49 15.82
N SER A 167 -7.23 -11.03 16.78
CA SER A 167 -7.46 -9.80 17.56
C SER A 167 -6.22 -8.93 17.64
N LEU A 168 -6.42 -7.61 17.51
CA LEU A 168 -5.38 -6.60 17.73
C LEU A 168 -4.91 -6.53 19.19
N THR A 169 -5.67 -7.12 20.11
CA THR A 169 -5.42 -7.02 21.56
C THR A 169 -4.45 -8.04 22.11
N TYR A 170 -3.79 -8.88 21.28
CA TYR A 170 -2.85 -9.96 21.66
C TYR A 170 -2.07 -9.60 22.94
N LYS A 171 -2.46 -10.23 24.05
CA LYS A 171 -2.36 -9.67 25.40
C LYS A 171 -1.07 -10.02 26.10
N GLU A 172 -0.42 -11.11 25.72
CA GLU A 172 0.76 -11.62 26.43
C GLU A 172 2.04 -11.49 25.60
N LYS A 173 3.19 -11.30 26.27
CA LYS A 173 4.53 -11.41 25.66
C LYS A 173 4.89 -12.88 25.41
N VAL A 174 3.99 -13.62 24.78
CA VAL A 174 4.17 -15.02 24.40
C VAL A 174 4.32 -15.12 22.89
N PRO A 175 4.98 -16.17 22.38
CA PRO A 175 5.04 -16.42 20.95
C PRO A 175 3.65 -16.47 20.31
N ILE A 176 3.52 -15.98 19.07
CA ILE A 176 2.33 -16.16 18.23
C ILE A 176 2.00 -17.65 18.19
N GLY A 177 0.71 -17.98 18.35
CA GLY A 177 0.25 -19.36 18.44
C GLY A 177 0.22 -19.92 19.85
N GLN A 178 0.62 -19.19 20.89
CA GLN A 178 0.46 -19.66 22.29
C GLN A 178 -0.70 -18.98 23.03
N GLU A 179 -1.23 -17.87 22.50
CA GLU A 179 -2.49 -17.27 22.98
C GLU A 179 -3.68 -17.82 22.18
N LYS A 180 -4.88 -17.72 22.77
CA LYS A 180 -6.13 -18.07 22.09
C LYS A 180 -6.24 -17.34 20.75
N GLU A 181 -6.89 -18.01 19.80
CA GLU A 181 -7.21 -17.42 18.49
C GLU A 181 -5.98 -16.95 17.72
N SER A 182 -4.90 -17.73 17.81
CA SER A 182 -3.67 -17.49 17.06
C SER A 182 -3.03 -18.78 16.56
N ILE A 183 -2.30 -18.67 15.46
CA ILE A 183 -1.55 -19.75 14.84
C ILE A 183 -0.19 -19.19 14.49
N GLY A 184 0.89 -19.81 14.98
CA GLY A 184 2.23 -19.27 14.81
C GLY A 184 3.28 -20.30 14.43
N PHE A 185 4.35 -19.80 13.85
CA PHE A 185 5.52 -20.54 13.44
C PHE A 185 6.74 -19.78 13.96
N ASP A 186 7.61 -20.47 14.71
CA ASP A 186 8.76 -19.84 15.35
C ASP A 186 10.07 -20.03 14.61
N SER A 187 11.07 -19.22 14.98
CA SER A 187 12.40 -19.22 14.37
C SER A 187 13.20 -20.49 14.60
N ASN A 188 12.76 -21.35 15.51
CA ASN A 188 13.30 -22.69 15.66
C ASN A 188 12.71 -23.66 14.63
N GLY A 189 11.72 -23.28 13.82
CA GLY A 189 11.07 -24.18 12.88
C GLY A 189 9.92 -24.97 13.51
N THR A 190 9.29 -24.43 14.55
CA THR A 190 8.22 -25.07 15.32
C THR A 190 6.88 -24.40 15.04
N LEU A 191 5.87 -25.20 14.68
CA LEU A 191 4.47 -24.78 14.67
C LEU A 191 3.94 -24.70 16.11
N LEU A 192 3.22 -23.63 16.41
CA LEU A 192 2.64 -23.30 17.71
C LEU A 192 1.12 -23.09 17.54
N LEU A 193 0.32 -23.80 18.33
CA LEU A 193 -1.15 -23.65 18.36
C LEU A 193 -1.66 -23.30 19.76
N ALA A 194 -2.75 -22.54 19.79
CA ALA A 194 -3.32 -21.93 20.99
C ALA A 194 -3.70 -22.92 22.11
N ASN A 195 -3.85 -24.20 21.79
CA ASN A 195 -4.10 -25.28 22.75
C ASN A 195 -2.81 -25.80 23.43
N GLY A 196 -1.68 -25.13 23.22
CA GLY A 196 -0.37 -25.53 23.72
C GLY A 196 0.36 -26.55 22.86
N TRP A 197 -0.22 -26.99 21.73
CA TRP A 197 0.42 -27.94 20.83
C TRP A 197 1.62 -27.31 20.12
N LYS A 198 2.74 -28.03 20.11
CA LYS A 198 4.00 -27.62 19.48
C LYS A 198 4.55 -28.76 18.63
N LYS A 199 4.93 -28.49 17.38
CA LYS A 199 5.51 -29.49 16.48
C LYS A 199 6.65 -28.92 15.65
N LYS A 200 7.81 -29.56 15.68
CA LYS A 200 8.91 -29.26 14.77
C LYS A 200 8.52 -29.66 13.35
N ILE A 201 8.47 -28.70 12.43
CA ILE A 201 8.04 -28.91 11.04
C ILE A 201 9.07 -28.46 10.00
N ALA A 202 10.08 -27.72 10.44
CA ALA A 202 11.17 -27.24 9.60
C ALA A 202 12.46 -27.12 10.41
N ARG A 203 13.57 -26.85 9.71
CA ARG A 203 14.81 -26.41 10.34
C ARG A 203 14.64 -25.00 10.94
N ALA A 204 15.58 -24.62 11.80
CA ALA A 204 15.68 -23.24 12.28
C ALA A 204 15.93 -22.27 11.11
N TRP A 205 15.43 -21.05 11.25
CA TRP A 205 15.58 -19.99 10.25
C TRP A 205 17.01 -19.48 10.24
N LYS A 206 17.49 -19.08 9.07
CA LYS A 206 18.82 -18.48 8.88
C LYS A 206 18.72 -17.19 8.07
N SER A 207 19.83 -16.47 8.00
CA SER A 207 19.96 -15.31 7.11
C SER A 207 19.59 -15.69 5.68
N ASN A 208 18.88 -14.78 5.03
CA ASN A 208 18.29 -14.87 3.68
C ASN A 208 17.14 -15.86 3.53
N ASP A 209 16.63 -16.47 4.61
CA ASP A 209 15.37 -17.20 4.52
C ASP A 209 14.19 -16.27 4.32
N VAL A 210 13.22 -16.72 3.54
CA VAL A 210 11.91 -16.09 3.36
C VAL A 210 10.86 -16.96 4.02
N ILE A 211 10.23 -16.43 5.06
CA ILE A 211 9.19 -17.11 5.84
C ILE A 211 7.86 -16.53 5.43
N GLY A 212 6.95 -17.37 4.95
CA GLY A 212 5.63 -16.92 4.54
C GLY A 212 4.53 -17.53 5.38
N CYS A 213 3.45 -16.78 5.51
CA CYS A 213 2.19 -17.25 6.08
C CYS A 213 1.10 -16.86 5.10
N GLY A 214 0.14 -17.75 4.92
CA GLY A 214 -1.05 -17.42 4.19
C GLY A 214 -2.29 -18.04 4.80
N TYR A 215 -3.41 -17.49 4.38
CA TYR A 215 -4.74 -17.90 4.75
C TYR A 215 -5.52 -18.20 3.48
N ASP A 216 -5.96 -19.44 3.34
CA ASP A 216 -6.92 -19.87 2.35
C ASP A 216 -8.33 -19.76 2.97
N ALA A 217 -9.04 -18.69 2.61
CA ALA A 217 -10.33 -18.39 3.19
C ALA A 217 -11.46 -19.29 2.66
N GLN A 218 -11.25 -19.95 1.52
CA GLN A 218 -12.21 -20.91 0.97
C GLN A 218 -12.18 -22.20 1.77
N GLU A 219 -10.98 -22.70 2.05
CA GLU A 219 -10.80 -23.94 2.79
C GLU A 219 -10.66 -23.74 4.30
N SER A 220 -10.73 -22.49 4.78
CA SER A 220 -10.53 -22.09 6.18
C SER A 220 -9.23 -22.64 6.76
N LYS A 221 -8.12 -22.42 6.07
CA LYS A 221 -6.80 -22.97 6.42
C LYS A 221 -5.72 -21.91 6.47
N VAL A 222 -4.94 -21.91 7.55
CA VAL A 222 -3.69 -21.16 7.65
C VAL A 222 -2.55 -22.07 7.26
N TYR A 223 -1.62 -21.60 6.43
CA TYR A 223 -0.45 -22.35 6.02
C TYR A 223 0.81 -21.52 6.16
N PHE A 224 1.95 -22.20 6.27
CA PHE A 224 3.26 -21.56 6.31
C PHE A 224 4.12 -22.05 5.15
N THR A 225 5.05 -21.20 4.73
CA THR A 225 6.06 -21.51 3.72
C THR A 225 7.46 -21.18 4.26
N LEU A 226 8.46 -21.88 3.73
CA LEU A 226 9.87 -21.57 3.92
C LEU A 226 10.55 -21.58 2.55
N ASN A 227 11.11 -20.44 2.16
CA ASN A 227 11.73 -20.22 0.85
C ASN A 227 10.80 -20.62 -0.31
N GLY A 228 9.56 -20.15 -0.21
CA GLY A 228 8.51 -20.35 -1.20
C GLY A 228 7.80 -21.72 -1.17
N LYS A 229 8.34 -22.71 -0.44
CA LYS A 229 7.74 -24.04 -0.32
C LYS A 229 6.79 -24.13 0.87
N LYS A 230 5.54 -24.57 0.65
CA LYS A 230 4.57 -24.86 1.73
C LYS A 230 5.10 -25.97 2.65
N ILE A 231 5.16 -25.71 3.95
CA ILE A 231 5.68 -26.65 4.97
C ILE A 231 4.59 -27.27 5.84
N VAL A 232 3.50 -26.54 6.11
CA VAL A 232 2.38 -27.02 6.91
C VAL A 232 1.11 -26.26 6.59
N GLN A 233 -0.02 -26.84 6.98
CA GLN A 233 -1.36 -26.28 6.89
C GLN A 233 -2.15 -26.68 8.13
N VAL A 234 -2.97 -25.75 8.64
CA VAL A 234 -3.76 -25.90 9.85
C VAL A 234 -5.17 -25.39 9.56
N SER A 235 -6.18 -26.23 9.78
CA SER A 235 -7.58 -25.83 9.69
C SER A 235 -7.93 -24.87 10.83
N THR A 236 -8.78 -23.90 10.55
CA THR A 236 -9.26 -22.92 11.53
C THR A 236 -10.77 -22.71 11.39
N VAL A 237 -11.40 -22.32 12.49
CA VAL A 237 -12.79 -21.86 12.53
C VAL A 237 -12.90 -20.33 12.43
N PHE A 238 -11.78 -19.61 12.56
CA PHE A 238 -11.73 -18.16 12.45
C PHE A 238 -11.63 -17.72 10.98
N SER A 239 -12.48 -16.78 10.59
CA SER A 239 -12.52 -16.23 9.23
C SER A 239 -11.72 -14.95 9.05
N ASP A 240 -11.38 -14.30 10.17
CA ASP A 240 -10.76 -13.00 10.23
C ASP A 240 -9.40 -13.11 10.91
N TRP A 241 -8.37 -12.62 10.25
CA TRP A 241 -6.99 -12.76 10.70
C TRP A 241 -6.21 -11.47 10.51
N TYR A 242 -5.21 -11.24 11.36
CA TYR A 242 -4.20 -10.23 11.15
C TYR A 242 -2.84 -10.92 11.12
N PRO A 243 -2.07 -10.75 10.04
CA PRO A 243 -0.65 -11.06 10.03
C PRO A 243 0.05 -10.44 11.25
N ALA A 244 0.84 -11.24 11.95
CA ALA A 244 1.49 -10.82 13.18
C ALA A 244 2.89 -11.41 13.34
N ILE A 245 3.74 -10.64 14.01
CA ILE A 245 5.10 -11.03 14.38
C ILE A 245 5.32 -10.64 15.84
N GLN A 246 5.74 -11.60 16.65
CA GLN A 246 6.27 -11.33 17.98
C GLN A 246 7.79 -11.47 17.92
N PRO A 247 8.53 -10.35 17.77
CA PRO A 247 9.98 -10.37 17.89
C PRO A 247 10.37 -10.49 19.36
N SER A 248 11.40 -11.30 19.66
CA SER A 248 12.08 -11.23 20.96
C SER A 248 13.45 -10.60 20.76
N GLY A 249 13.59 -9.31 21.04
CA GLY A 249 14.87 -8.58 20.89
C GLY A 249 15.17 -8.12 19.47
N PHE A 250 16.42 -7.68 19.24
CA PHE A 250 16.85 -7.12 17.96
C PHE A 250 17.01 -8.23 16.92
N THR A 251 16.08 -8.29 15.97
CA THR A 251 16.26 -9.04 14.72
C THR A 251 15.90 -8.16 13.55
N GLN A 252 16.68 -8.27 12.48
CA GLN A 252 16.46 -7.54 11.24
C GLN A 252 15.71 -8.43 10.26
N PHE A 253 14.54 -7.97 9.84
CA PHE A 253 13.76 -8.57 8.76
C PHE A 253 13.07 -7.47 7.97
N THR A 254 12.69 -7.80 6.73
CA THR A 254 11.82 -6.95 5.89
C THR A 254 10.51 -7.68 5.65
N THR A 255 9.44 -6.95 5.40
CA THR A 255 8.11 -7.51 5.10
C THR A 255 7.77 -7.33 3.63
N ASN A 256 7.02 -8.28 3.07
CA ASN A 256 6.35 -8.14 1.79
C ASN A 256 4.88 -8.54 2.00
N PHE A 257 3.97 -7.58 1.82
CA PHE A 257 2.51 -7.76 1.84
C PHE A 257 1.92 -7.78 0.43
N GLY A 258 2.76 -7.97 -0.59
CA GLY A 258 2.38 -8.01 -1.99
C GLY A 258 2.79 -6.76 -2.76
N GLU A 259 3.58 -5.86 -2.16
CA GLU A 259 4.24 -4.75 -2.88
C GLU A 259 5.19 -5.27 -3.96
N THR A 260 5.77 -6.45 -3.75
CA THR A 260 6.64 -7.11 -4.71
C THR A 260 6.23 -8.57 -4.89
N PRO A 261 6.56 -9.22 -6.03
CA PRO A 261 6.25 -10.62 -6.25
C PRO A 261 6.76 -11.53 -5.13
N PHE A 262 5.88 -12.36 -4.57
CA PHE A 262 6.23 -13.30 -3.51
C PHE A 262 7.17 -14.40 -4.00
N VAL A 263 8.04 -14.91 -3.12
CA VAL A 263 8.91 -16.07 -3.41
C VAL A 263 8.12 -17.37 -3.54
N LYS A 264 6.91 -17.42 -2.96
CA LYS A 264 6.01 -18.57 -3.00
C LYS A 264 5.87 -19.18 -4.40
N SER A 265 6.19 -20.46 -4.53
CA SER A 265 5.83 -21.28 -5.70
C SER A 265 4.55 -22.06 -5.37
N PHE A 266 3.53 -22.02 -6.23
CA PHE A 266 2.37 -22.92 -6.12
C PHE A 266 2.72 -24.34 -6.58
#